data_AF-A0A2E7ZIZ6-F1
#
_entry.id   AF-A0A2E7ZIZ6-F1
#
_cell.length_a   1.000
_cell.length_b   1.000
_cell.length_c   1.000
_cell.angle_alpha   90.00
_cell.angle_beta   90.00
_cell.angle_gamma   90.00
#
_symmetry.space_group_name_H-M   'P 1'
#
loop_
_entity.id
_entity.type
_entity.pdbx_description
1 polymer ?
#
loop_
_entity_poly.entity_id
_entity_poly.type
_entity_poly.pdbx_seq_one_letter_code
_entity_poly.pdbx_strand_id
1 'polypeptide(L)'
;MKTQKKLYIVILSFLCGSCLVLPKTETTSARNCELVTKKWTLEIHNIGVNNECYGCGDFVRGILECGGEVEGCVAMAAMVSVGWTIIAGSVVVVGNTIHWLEKQGSCDESIVKRSINKLYSSTAELGGFVVNSSSDLILYLSKTHQK
;
A
#
# COMPACT_ATOMS: atom_id res chain seq x y z
N MET A 1 -15.23 42.50 -10.22
CA MET A 1 -15.81 41.13 -10.27
C MET A 1 -14.77 40.01 -10.42
N LYS A 2 -13.67 40.19 -11.17
CA LYS A 2 -12.63 39.15 -11.39
C LYS A 2 -11.79 38.83 -10.14
N THR A 3 -11.50 39.85 -9.32
CA THR A 3 -10.78 39.73 -8.04
C THR A 3 -11.61 39.09 -6.93
N GLN A 4 -12.91 39.39 -6.87
CA GLN A 4 -13.86 38.76 -5.94
C GLN A 4 -13.95 37.23 -6.14
N LYS A 5 -13.98 36.75 -7.39
CA LYS A 5 -13.96 35.32 -7.70
C LYS A 5 -12.65 34.63 -7.30
N LYS A 6 -11.50 35.29 -7.51
CA LYS A 6 -10.19 34.75 -7.08
C LYS A 6 -10.09 34.69 -5.56
N LEU A 7 -10.57 35.70 -4.86
CA LEU A 7 -10.60 35.74 -3.39
C LEU A 7 -11.51 34.62 -2.84
N TYR A 8 -12.66 34.39 -3.46
CA TYR A 8 -13.58 33.32 -3.06
C TYR A 8 -12.97 31.92 -3.24
N ILE A 9 -12.24 31.68 -4.34
CA ILE A 9 -11.53 30.40 -4.58
C ILE A 9 -10.45 30.19 -3.51
N VAL A 10 -9.70 31.23 -3.15
CA VAL A 10 -8.65 31.14 -2.12
C VAL A 10 -9.25 30.87 -0.73
N ILE A 11 -10.33 31.57 -0.36
CA ILE A 11 -11.03 31.38 0.92
C ILE A 11 -11.68 29.99 0.97
N LEU A 12 -12.27 29.52 -0.12
CA LEU A 12 -12.88 28.20 -0.21
C LEU A 12 -11.83 27.08 -0.06
N SER A 13 -10.65 27.23 -0.68
CA SER A 13 -9.52 26.30 -0.47
C SER A 13 -9.00 26.32 0.96
N PHE A 14 -9.03 27.48 1.62
CA PHE A 14 -8.60 27.63 3.02
C PHE A 14 -9.57 26.96 4.00
N LEU A 15 -10.88 27.09 3.76
CA LEU A 15 -11.93 26.46 4.56
C LEU A 15 -11.97 24.92 4.42
N CYS A 16 -11.40 24.37 3.35
CA CYS A 16 -11.23 22.92 3.17
C CYS A 16 -9.91 22.37 3.73
N GLY A 17 -9.04 23.20 4.30
CA GLY A 17 -7.63 22.86 4.60
C GLY A 17 -7.33 22.22 5.96
N SER A 18 -8.33 21.92 6.81
CA SER A 18 -8.10 21.49 8.21
C SER A 18 -8.01 19.98 8.43
N CYS A 19 -7.93 19.18 7.36
CA CYS A 19 -7.89 17.72 7.45
C CYS A 19 -6.46 17.20 7.25
N LEU A 20 -5.89 16.58 8.27
CA LEU A 20 -4.61 15.88 8.18
C LEU A 20 -4.87 14.43 7.75
N VAL A 21 -4.35 14.05 6.58
CA VAL A 21 -4.52 12.69 6.06
C VAL A 21 -3.30 11.85 6.42
N LEU A 22 -3.50 10.78 7.17
CA LEU A 22 -2.44 9.88 7.64
C LEU A 22 -2.60 8.49 7.04
N PRO A 23 -1.51 7.86 6.57
CA PRO A 23 -1.55 6.47 6.15
C PRO A 23 -1.68 5.55 7.37
N LYS A 24 -2.62 4.63 7.34
CA LYS A 24 -2.88 3.63 8.37
C LYS A 24 -2.77 2.22 7.79
N THR A 25 -2.29 1.29 8.60
CA THR A 25 -2.25 -0.12 8.22
C THR A 25 -3.40 -0.87 8.86
N GLU A 26 -4.13 -1.65 8.06
CA GLU A 26 -5.18 -2.54 8.55
C GLU A 26 -4.69 -3.97 8.47
N THR A 27 -4.80 -4.70 9.58
CA THR A 27 -4.55 -6.14 9.62
C THR A 27 -5.79 -6.88 9.13
N THR A 28 -6.04 -6.85 7.82
CA THR A 28 -7.02 -7.77 7.24
C THR A 28 -6.37 -9.15 7.19
N SER A 29 -6.57 -9.96 8.24
CA SER A 29 -6.17 -11.37 8.23
C SER A 29 -7.04 -12.08 7.19
N ALA A 30 -6.55 -12.20 5.97
CA ALA A 30 -7.08 -13.15 5.01
C ALA A 30 -6.78 -14.53 5.61
N ARG A 31 -7.79 -15.17 6.22
CA ARG A 31 -7.64 -16.44 6.98
C ARG A 31 -6.94 -17.59 6.23
N ASN A 32 -6.70 -17.43 4.93
CA ASN A 32 -6.19 -18.47 4.04
C ASN A 32 -4.78 -18.17 3.50
N CYS A 33 -4.16 -17.04 3.87
CA CYS A 33 -2.83 -16.69 3.36
C CYS A 33 -2.11 -15.70 4.29
N GLU A 34 -0.97 -16.12 4.83
CA GLU A 34 -0.11 -15.28 5.66
C GLU A 34 0.72 -14.37 4.74
N LEU A 35 0.45 -13.06 4.80
CA LEU A 35 1.10 -12.04 3.98
C LEU A 35 2.01 -11.19 4.85
N VAL A 36 3.20 -10.87 4.34
CA VAL A 36 4.18 -10.01 5.03
C VAL A 36 3.71 -8.56 5.01
N THR A 37 3.13 -8.11 3.88
CA THR A 37 2.65 -6.73 3.70
C THR A 37 1.18 -6.58 4.07
N LYS A 38 0.89 -5.62 4.94
CA LYS A 38 -0.47 -5.22 5.36
C LYS A 38 -1.11 -4.25 4.34
N LYS A 39 -2.44 -4.20 4.33
CA LYS A 39 -3.18 -3.24 3.49
C LYS A 39 -3.09 -1.83 4.07
N TRP A 40 -2.96 -0.84 3.19
CA TRP A 40 -2.84 0.57 3.57
C TRP A 40 -4.13 1.35 3.25
N THR A 41 -4.56 2.19 4.18
CA THR A 41 -5.72 3.08 4.06
C THR A 41 -5.36 4.50 4.51
N LEU A 42 -6.20 5.48 4.18
CA LEU A 42 -6.03 6.87 4.60
C LEU A 42 -7.04 7.17 5.72
N GLU A 43 -6.56 7.71 6.84
CA GLU A 43 -7.38 8.16 7.95
C GLU A 43 -7.27 9.69 8.10
N ILE A 44 -8.42 10.34 8.22
CA ILE A 44 -8.50 11.79 8.36
C ILE A 44 -8.52 12.15 9.84
N HIS A 45 -7.54 12.94 10.27
CA HIS A 45 -7.46 13.51 11.60
C HIS A 45 -7.75 15.01 11.54
N ASN A 46 -8.58 15.49 12.47
CA ASN A 46 -8.82 16.93 12.62
C ASN A 46 -7.66 17.56 13.38
N ILE A 47 -7.11 18.66 12.85
CA ILE A 47 -6.02 19.41 13.47
C ILE A 47 -6.62 20.26 14.61
N GLY A 48 -6.05 20.19 15.82
CA GLY A 48 -6.42 21.06 16.96
C GLY A 48 -7.27 20.42 18.08
N VAL A 49 -7.47 19.10 18.10
CA VAL A 49 -8.17 18.42 19.20
C VAL A 49 -7.39 17.17 19.62
N ASN A 50 -6.62 17.28 20.71
CA ASN A 50 -6.08 16.19 21.54
C ASN A 50 -5.67 14.91 20.79
N ASN A 51 -4.92 15.06 19.71
CA ASN A 51 -4.59 13.99 18.80
C ASN A 51 -3.18 13.46 19.11
N GLU A 52 -3.09 12.49 20.00
CA GLU A 52 -1.84 11.73 20.17
C GLU A 52 -1.61 10.87 18.92
N CYS A 53 -0.73 11.31 18.02
CA CYS A 53 -0.33 10.48 16.88
C CYS A 53 0.85 9.58 17.24
N TYR A 54 0.57 8.32 17.55
CA TYR A 54 1.60 7.32 17.85
C TYR A 54 2.28 6.84 16.55
N GLY A 55 3.57 7.13 16.41
CA GLY A 55 4.36 6.77 15.21
C GLY A 55 4.38 7.82 14.09
N CYS A 56 3.83 9.02 14.33
CA CYS A 56 4.05 10.15 13.43
C CYS A 56 5.51 10.62 13.46
N GLY A 57 6.05 11.01 12.30
CA GLY A 57 7.35 11.68 12.22
C GLY A 57 7.30 13.10 12.82
N ASP A 58 8.46 13.63 13.20
CA ASP A 58 8.60 14.94 13.86
C ASP A 58 7.90 16.09 13.11
N PHE A 59 7.91 16.03 11.78
CA PHE A 59 7.21 16.99 10.93
C PHE A 59 5.69 17.02 11.19
N VAL A 60 5.06 15.85 11.28
CA VAL A 60 3.61 15.74 11.49
C VAL A 60 3.25 16.09 12.92
N ARG A 61 4.07 15.67 13.89
CA ARG A 61 3.90 16.02 15.30
C ARG A 61 3.97 17.54 15.51
N GLY A 62 4.92 18.22 14.86
CA GLY A 62 5.01 19.68 14.91
C GLY A 62 3.77 20.39 14.37
N ILE A 63 3.09 19.83 13.36
CA ILE A 63 1.83 20.40 12.83
C ILE A 63 0.68 20.19 13.81
N LEU A 64 0.60 19.02 14.45
CA LEU A 64 -0.42 18.73 15.46
C LEU A 64 -0.29 19.64 16.69
N GLU A 65 0.93 19.79 17.20
CA GLU A 65 1.23 20.58 18.39
C GLU A 65 0.96 22.09 18.16
N CYS A 66 1.15 22.58 16.94
CA CYS A 66 0.90 23.99 16.62
C CYS A 66 -0.59 24.36 16.53
N GLY A 67 -1.53 23.40 16.54
CA GLY A 67 -2.97 23.65 16.46
C GLY A 67 -3.58 24.45 17.62
N GLY A 68 -2.79 24.76 18.66
CA GLY A 68 -3.20 25.55 19.84
C GLY A 68 -2.81 27.03 19.83
N GLU A 69 -1.83 27.47 19.04
CA GLU A 69 -1.32 28.86 19.09
C GLU A 69 -1.50 29.60 17.74
N VAL A 70 -2.31 30.66 17.80
CA VAL A 70 -3.06 31.22 16.66
C VAL A 70 -2.27 32.15 15.72
N GLU A 71 -1.08 32.63 16.08
CA GLU A 71 -0.45 33.70 15.29
C GLU A 71 0.63 33.22 14.29
N GLY A 72 1.24 32.05 14.52
CA GLY A 72 2.29 31.49 13.63
C GLY A 72 1.92 30.21 12.88
N CYS A 73 0.93 29.45 13.36
CA CYS A 73 0.62 28.11 12.84
C CYS A 73 -0.13 28.12 11.50
N VAL A 74 -0.96 29.14 11.28
CA VAL A 74 -1.92 29.22 10.18
C VAL A 74 -1.24 29.16 8.79
N ALA A 75 -0.06 29.77 8.65
CA ALA A 75 0.70 29.75 7.40
C ALA A 75 1.36 28.39 7.11
N MET A 76 1.81 27.69 8.17
CA MET A 76 2.44 26.37 8.06
C MET A 76 1.40 25.28 7.79
N ALA A 77 0.25 25.33 8.47
CA ALA A 77 -0.84 24.36 8.29
C ALA A 77 -1.45 24.43 6.87
N ALA A 78 -1.60 25.63 6.31
CA ALA A 78 -2.22 25.83 5.00
C ALA A 78 -1.35 25.37 3.81
N MET A 79 -0.02 25.53 3.89
CA MET A 79 0.88 25.04 2.85
C MET A 79 1.08 23.52 2.88
N VAL A 80 0.92 22.91 4.06
CA VAL A 80 1.28 21.51 4.26
C VAL A 80 0.13 20.53 3.98
N SER A 81 -1.13 20.95 4.08
CA SER A 81 -2.29 20.05 3.93
C SER A 81 -2.40 19.36 2.56
N VAL A 82 -2.26 20.12 1.46
CA VAL A 82 -2.38 19.56 0.10
C VAL A 82 -1.15 18.72 -0.27
N GLY A 83 0.06 19.22 0.03
CA GLY A 83 1.31 18.51 -0.27
C GLY A 83 1.42 17.20 0.51
N TRP A 84 1.05 17.21 1.78
CA TRP A 84 1.06 16.02 2.63
C TRP A 84 0.09 14.94 2.15
N THR A 85 -1.10 15.34 1.69
CA THR A 85 -2.10 14.41 1.15
C THR A 85 -1.57 13.65 -0.07
N ILE A 86 -0.81 14.32 -0.95
CA ILE A 86 -0.18 13.67 -2.11
C ILE A 86 0.85 12.64 -1.65
N ILE A 87 1.68 12.99 -0.67
CA ILE A 87 2.72 12.10 -0.14
C ILE A 87 2.06 10.89 0.54
N ALA A 88 1.10 11.13 1.44
CA ALA A 88 0.36 10.08 2.14
C ALA A 88 -0.37 9.15 1.15
N GLY A 89 -1.03 9.72 0.14
CA GLY A 89 -1.68 8.95 -0.92
C GLY A 89 -0.69 8.09 -1.72
N SER A 90 0.49 8.61 -2.02
CA SER A 90 1.54 7.87 -2.74
C SER A 90 2.01 6.66 -1.94
N VAL A 91 2.23 6.82 -0.62
CA VAL A 91 2.60 5.72 0.28
C VAL A 91 1.53 4.63 0.28
N VAL A 92 0.25 5.02 0.35
CA VAL A 92 -0.87 4.07 0.32
C VAL A 92 -0.95 3.30 -1.00
N VAL A 93 -0.75 3.99 -2.14
CA VAL A 93 -0.76 3.35 -3.47
C VAL A 93 0.39 2.34 -3.59
N VAL A 94 1.60 2.72 -3.22
CA VAL A 94 2.77 1.83 -3.28
C VAL A 94 2.58 0.64 -2.35
N GLY A 95 2.17 0.87 -1.10
CA GLY A 95 1.92 -0.20 -0.12
C GLY A 95 0.85 -1.18 -0.59
N ASN A 96 -0.25 -0.68 -1.18
CA ASN A 96 -1.31 -1.53 -1.73
C ASN A 96 -0.89 -2.28 -3.00
N THR A 97 0.03 -1.72 -3.79
CA THR A 97 0.60 -2.40 -4.96
C THR A 97 1.48 -3.56 -4.53
N ILE A 98 2.36 -3.34 -3.54
CA ILE A 98 3.19 -4.40 -2.95
C ILE A 98 2.30 -5.49 -2.33
N HIS A 99 1.28 -5.10 -1.56
CA HIS A 99 0.30 -6.04 -1.01
C HIS A 99 -0.38 -6.90 -2.10
N TRP A 100 -0.76 -6.30 -3.23
CA TRP A 100 -1.32 -7.04 -4.36
C TRP A 100 -0.31 -8.00 -5.00
N LEU A 101 0.94 -7.58 -5.18
CA LEU A 101 2.01 -8.42 -5.73
C LEU A 101 2.29 -9.62 -4.81
N GLU A 102 2.37 -9.42 -3.50
CA GLU A 102 2.54 -10.51 -2.55
C GLU A 102 1.34 -11.46 -2.55
N LYS A 103 0.12 -10.94 -2.66
CA LYS A 103 -1.08 -11.78 -2.79
C LYS A 103 -1.04 -12.65 -4.06
N GLN A 104 -0.48 -12.13 -5.15
CA GLN A 104 -0.30 -12.86 -6.40
C GLN A 104 0.91 -13.81 -6.37
N GLY A 105 1.91 -13.59 -5.51
CA GLY A 105 3.07 -14.46 -5.40
C GLY A 105 2.89 -15.59 -4.38
N SER A 106 2.38 -15.24 -3.21
CA SER A 106 2.41 -16.08 -2.01
C SER A 106 1.13 -16.87 -1.77
N CYS A 107 -0.01 -16.41 -2.31
CA CYS A 107 -1.28 -17.11 -2.13
C CYS A 107 -1.58 -18.03 -3.32
N ASP A 108 -2.16 -19.19 -3.00
CA ASP A 108 -2.40 -20.31 -3.92
C ASP A 108 -3.39 -20.04 -5.06
N GLU A 109 -4.12 -18.93 -5.02
CA GLU A 109 -5.14 -18.56 -6.00
C GLU A 109 -4.60 -17.71 -7.16
N SER A 110 -3.28 -17.65 -7.32
CA SER A 110 -2.65 -16.66 -8.20
C SER A 110 -2.56 -17.03 -9.68
N ILE A 111 -2.40 -16.00 -10.50
CA ILE A 111 -2.15 -16.09 -11.95
C ILE A 111 -0.89 -16.92 -12.25
N VAL A 112 0.12 -16.84 -11.38
CA VAL A 112 1.37 -17.59 -11.53
C VAL A 112 1.13 -19.08 -11.39
N LYS A 113 0.43 -19.51 -10.33
CA LYS A 113 0.11 -20.93 -10.11
C LYS A 113 -0.77 -21.49 -11.23
N ARG A 114 -1.74 -20.71 -11.72
CA ARG A 114 -2.57 -21.08 -12.87
C ARG A 114 -1.74 -21.29 -14.14
N SER A 115 -0.76 -20.43 -14.39
CA SER A 115 0.11 -20.51 -15.56
C SER A 115 1.05 -21.71 -15.47
N ILE A 116 1.65 -21.94 -14.31
CA ILE A 116 2.50 -23.11 -14.02
C ILE A 116 1.70 -24.40 -14.18
N ASN A 117 0.51 -24.50 -13.58
CA ASN A 117 -0.35 -25.68 -13.70
C ASN A 117 -0.75 -25.95 -15.16
N LYS A 118 -1.01 -24.89 -15.95
CA LYS A 118 -1.27 -25.02 -17.38
C LYS A 118 -0.06 -25.61 -18.11
N LEU A 119 1.15 -25.09 -17.87
CA LEU A 119 2.38 -25.60 -18.45
C LEU A 119 2.67 -27.05 -18.04
N TYR A 120 2.45 -27.41 -16.78
CA TYR A 120 2.59 -28.78 -16.29
C TYR A 120 1.63 -29.73 -16.99
N SER A 121 0.34 -29.35 -17.10
CA SER A 121 -0.64 -30.18 -17.80
C SER A 121 -0.29 -30.39 -19.27
N SER A 122 0.11 -29.33 -20.00
CA SER A 122 0.50 -29.45 -21.41
C SER A 122 1.79 -30.24 -21.61
N THR A 123 2.77 -30.12 -20.71
CA THR A 123 4.01 -30.89 -20.78
C THR A 123 3.75 -32.38 -20.51
N ALA A 124 2.92 -32.69 -19.52
CA ALA A 124 2.53 -34.06 -19.20
C ALA A 124 1.73 -34.70 -20.36
N GLU A 125 0.84 -33.93 -21.01
CA GLU A 125 0.03 -34.39 -22.15
C GLU A 125 0.90 -34.70 -23.39
N LEU A 126 2.00 -33.98 -23.59
CA LEU A 126 2.99 -34.25 -24.65
C LEU A 126 3.99 -35.37 -24.28
N GLY A 127 3.77 -36.08 -23.16
CA GLY A 127 4.64 -37.17 -22.71
C GLY A 127 5.92 -36.73 -22.00
N GLY A 128 6.02 -35.45 -21.62
CA GLY A 128 7.12 -34.90 -20.83
C GLY A 128 7.03 -35.30 -19.35
N PHE A 129 8.19 -35.38 -18.70
CA PHE A 129 8.30 -35.66 -17.27
C PHE A 129 8.45 -34.36 -16.47
N VAL A 130 7.57 -34.15 -15.48
CA VAL A 130 7.65 -32.98 -14.58
C VAL A 130 8.47 -33.37 -13.35
N VAL A 131 9.64 -32.75 -13.21
CA VAL A 131 10.52 -32.93 -12.04
C VAL A 131 10.04 -32.01 -10.93
N ASN A 132 9.50 -32.56 -9.85
CA ASN A 132 9.02 -31.75 -8.72
C ASN A 132 10.04 -31.70 -7.55
N SER A 133 10.95 -32.67 -7.51
CA SER A 133 12.01 -32.78 -6.51
C SER A 133 13.30 -33.35 -7.10
N SER A 134 14.43 -33.12 -6.43
CA SER A 134 15.73 -33.72 -6.77
C SER A 134 15.66 -35.25 -6.84
N SER A 135 14.83 -35.89 -6.02
CA SER A 135 14.59 -37.34 -6.05
C SER A 135 13.99 -37.80 -7.38
N ASP A 136 13.05 -37.02 -7.93
CA ASP A 136 12.38 -37.33 -9.20
C ASP A 136 13.37 -37.22 -10.37
N LEU A 137 14.28 -36.25 -10.31
CA LEU A 137 15.35 -36.09 -11.30
C LEU A 137 16.31 -37.29 -11.29
N ILE A 138 16.75 -37.71 -10.10
CA ILE A 138 17.67 -38.86 -9.94
C ILE A 138 17.00 -40.16 -10.41
N LEU A 139 15.70 -40.34 -10.12
CA LEU A 139 14.93 -41.47 -10.63
C LEU A 139 14.83 -41.48 -12.16
N TYR A 140 14.59 -40.32 -12.79
CA TYR A 140 14.55 -40.20 -14.24
C TYR A 140 15.91 -40.52 -14.89
N LEU A 141 16.99 -39.94 -14.36
CA LEU A 141 18.35 -40.15 -14.89
C LEU A 141 18.81 -41.61 -14.73
N SER A 142 18.53 -42.23 -13.59
CA SER A 142 18.90 -43.64 -13.36
C SER A 142 18.15 -44.59 -14.30
N LYS A 143 16.87 -44.33 -14.59
CA LYS A 143 16.06 -45.11 -15.54
C LYS A 143 16.53 -44.96 -16.99
N THR A 144 17.12 -43.81 -17.33
CA THR A 144 17.62 -43.51 -18.69
C THR A 144 18.99 -44.15 -18.94
N HIS A 145 19.83 -44.29 -17.90
CA HIS A 145 21.15 -44.92 -17.99
C HIS A 145 21.15 -46.45 -17.98
N GLN A 146 20.03 -47.09 -17.62
CA GLN A 146 19.90 -48.56 -17.64
C GLN A 146 19.29 -49.12 -18.94
N LYS A 147 19.17 -48.30 -19.98
CA LYS A 147 18.65 -48.68 -21.30
C LYS A 147 19.74 -48.50 -22.36
#